data_AF-A0A2D6CTE2-F1
#
_entry.id   AF-A0A2D6CTE2-F1
#
_cell.length_a   1.000
_cell.length_b   1.000
_cell.length_c   1.000
_cell.angle_alpha   90.00
_cell.angle_beta   90.00
_cell.angle_gamma   90.00
#
_symmetry.space_group_name_H-M   'P 1'
#
loop_
_entity.id
_entity.type
_entity.pdbx_description
1 polymer ?
#
loop_
_entity_poly.entity_id
_entity_poly.type
_entity_poly.pdbx_seq_one_letter_code
_entity_poly.pdbx_strand_id
1 'polypeptide(L)'
;MAGGRQGTRRPPATPSSSTPFSSSSCRFCSQYRRVGLRPDGISPYNGSNRGKYSRGILPRDHPYPVRTRREATTTEQSYMRRVFVVTAVCVLLALGEAAHAERLRHLEFTYTATVNDIPEGAKSVRLWMPYPVSNAYQDVLDVRVESPFATEVNVEAEYGNTVLYIDAAAADEAFTVTMTVDVVRREQVAGETGGGKVGDELRARLLREDSLVPISGRIAELSVEATRGTQAPLRARAIYDHVTELMTYDKSGEGWGQGDAVYACNVQTGNCTDFHSLIIGMARAAKIPAIFEIGFPIPPTQREGTVGGYHCWAELYIDGSGWVPVDSSEASKHPEMSDYYYGNLDENRIYFSRGRDITLAPPQEAGPVNYLIYPYVEVDGEIHAGVEKSFAYRDLEMVGSARH
;
A
#
# COMPACT_ATOMS: atom_id res chain seq x y z
N MET A 1 82.56 1.06 -18.31
CA MET A 1 83.11 0.82 -16.95
C MET A 1 81.95 0.82 -15.97
N ALA A 2 81.92 -0.16 -15.05
CA ALA A 2 81.12 -0.30 -13.81
C ALA A 2 79.62 0.11 -13.85
N GLY A 3 78.64 -0.75 -13.58
CA GLY A 3 78.57 -1.80 -12.56
C GLY A 3 77.82 -1.27 -11.33
N GLY A 4 76.54 -1.64 -11.15
CA GLY A 4 75.76 -1.29 -9.96
C GLY A 4 74.34 -1.87 -9.98
N ARG A 5 74.14 -2.99 -9.28
CA ARG A 5 72.85 -3.65 -8.99
C ARG A 5 72.13 -3.01 -7.80
N GLN A 6 70.82 -3.25 -7.73
CA GLN A 6 69.88 -3.33 -6.59
C GLN A 6 68.67 -2.40 -6.82
N GLY A 7 67.42 -2.77 -6.58
CA GLY A 7 66.81 -3.97 -6.02
C GLY A 7 65.30 -3.73 -5.98
N THR A 8 64.52 -4.64 -6.53
CA THR A 8 63.05 -4.58 -6.56
C THR A 8 62.48 -4.89 -5.16
N ARG A 9 61.81 -3.91 -4.53
CA ARG A 9 61.06 -4.13 -3.29
C ARG A 9 59.69 -4.73 -3.61
N ARG A 10 59.44 -5.93 -3.10
CA ARG A 10 58.11 -6.54 -2.97
C ARG A 10 57.32 -5.82 -1.88
N PRO A 11 56.00 -5.60 -2.03
CA PRO A 11 55.15 -5.19 -0.93
C PRO A 11 54.92 -6.36 0.04
N PRO A 12 54.69 -6.09 1.34
CA PRO A 12 54.51 -7.12 2.36
C PRO A 12 53.14 -7.80 2.22
N ALA A 13 53.16 -9.11 2.43
CA ALA A 13 51.97 -9.96 2.52
C ALA A 13 51.10 -9.56 3.72
N THR A 14 49.82 -9.33 3.48
CA THR A 14 48.80 -9.24 4.52
C THR A 14 48.44 -10.65 5.00
N PRO A 15 48.37 -10.90 6.33
CA PRO A 15 48.02 -12.20 6.84
C PRO A 15 46.52 -12.45 6.71
N SER A 16 46.19 -13.57 6.08
CA SER A 16 44.89 -14.23 6.12
C SER A 16 44.60 -14.70 7.55
N SER A 17 43.61 -14.10 8.20
CA SER A 17 42.96 -14.68 9.39
C SER A 17 41.51 -15.00 9.05
N SER A 18 41.32 -16.18 8.49
CA SER A 18 40.06 -16.91 8.52
C SER A 18 39.80 -17.37 9.96
N THR A 19 38.85 -16.73 10.64
CA THR A 19 38.20 -17.32 11.81
C THR A 19 36.73 -17.57 11.47
N PRO A 20 36.24 -18.81 11.69
CA PRO A 20 34.86 -19.16 11.39
C PRO A 20 33.94 -18.52 12.43
N PHE A 21 32.90 -17.82 11.96
CA PHE A 21 31.78 -17.44 12.82
C PHE A 21 31.08 -18.72 13.27
N SER A 22 31.46 -19.15 14.47
CA SER A 22 30.79 -20.19 15.24
C SER A 22 29.35 -19.75 15.47
N SER A 23 28.43 -20.63 15.08
CA SER A 23 27.01 -20.59 15.42
C SER A 23 26.81 -20.48 16.93
N SER A 24 26.59 -19.27 17.43
CA SER A 24 26.02 -19.03 18.75
C SER A 24 24.53 -19.32 18.67
N SER A 25 24.18 -20.55 19.02
CA SER A 25 22.83 -20.94 19.38
C SER A 25 22.31 -20.02 20.50
N CYS A 26 21.42 -19.08 20.17
CA CYS A 26 20.64 -18.34 21.15
C CYS A 26 19.70 -19.31 21.87
N ARG A 27 20.12 -19.75 23.05
CA ARG A 27 19.24 -20.38 24.04
C ARG A 27 18.38 -19.28 24.65
N PHE A 28 17.19 -19.06 24.10
CA PHE A 28 16.05 -18.56 24.84
C PHE A 28 14.79 -19.26 24.34
N CYS A 29 14.65 -20.51 24.76
CA CYS A 29 13.43 -21.28 24.59
C CYS A 29 13.25 -22.11 25.86
N SER A 30 12.53 -21.56 26.84
CA SER A 30 11.94 -22.28 27.97
C SER A 30 11.39 -21.26 28.97
N GLN A 31 10.13 -20.85 28.81
CA GLN A 31 9.16 -20.71 29.90
C GLN A 31 7.82 -20.15 29.38
N TYR A 32 6.99 -21.02 28.81
CA TYR A 32 5.55 -20.93 29.04
C TYR A 32 5.04 -22.34 29.34
N ARG A 33 4.61 -22.53 30.60
CA ARG A 33 4.01 -23.77 31.09
C ARG A 33 2.70 -24.01 30.36
N ARG A 34 2.57 -25.22 29.81
CA ARG A 34 1.28 -25.88 29.56
C ARG A 34 0.52 -26.01 30.88
N VAL A 35 -0.73 -25.55 30.92
CA VAL A 35 -1.73 -26.10 31.84
C VAL A 35 -2.55 -27.09 31.03
N GLY A 36 -2.42 -28.37 31.38
CA GLY A 36 -3.20 -29.46 30.81
C GLY A 36 -3.29 -30.58 31.82
N LEU A 37 -4.46 -30.72 32.40
CA LEU A 37 -5.02 -31.90 33.06
C LEU A 37 -6.52 -31.82 32.77
N ARG A 38 -7.30 -32.84 32.42
CA ARG A 38 -7.21 -34.19 31.86
C ARG A 38 -8.66 -34.69 31.97
N PRO A 39 -9.17 -35.54 31.06
CA PRO A 39 -10.55 -36.02 31.09
C PRO A 39 -10.65 -37.25 32.02
N ASP A 40 -11.82 -37.49 32.63
CA ASP A 40 -12.35 -38.83 32.98
C ASP A 40 -13.73 -38.68 33.66
N GLY A 41 -14.71 -39.50 33.26
CA GLY A 41 -15.95 -39.66 34.05
C GLY A 41 -17.21 -40.13 33.32
N ILE A 42 -17.23 -41.40 32.92
CA ILE A 42 -18.32 -42.14 32.25
C ILE A 42 -19.51 -42.46 33.18
N SER A 43 -20.77 -42.33 32.67
CA SER A 43 -22.00 -43.18 32.77
C SER A 43 -22.39 -43.85 34.13
N PRO A 44 -23.68 -44.08 34.52
CA PRO A 44 -24.73 -44.64 33.65
C PRO A 44 -26.24 -44.36 33.90
N TYR A 45 -27.01 -44.60 32.84
CA TYR A 45 -28.34 -45.24 32.70
C TYR A 45 -29.40 -45.25 33.85
N ASN A 46 -30.63 -44.89 33.42
CA ASN A 46 -31.91 -45.64 33.52
C ASN A 46 -33.04 -45.17 34.48
N GLY A 47 -34.28 -45.33 33.99
CA GLY A 47 -35.51 -45.48 34.80
C GLY A 47 -36.53 -44.32 34.69
N SER A 48 -37.45 -44.28 33.72
CA SER A 48 -38.72 -45.02 33.60
C SER A 48 -39.94 -44.43 34.38
N ASN A 49 -40.99 -44.09 33.61
CA ASN A 49 -42.34 -44.70 33.62
C ASN A 49 -43.60 -43.93 34.16
N ARG A 50 -44.72 -44.20 33.44
CA ARG A 50 -46.18 -44.06 33.74
C ARG A 50 -46.88 -42.72 33.41
N GLY A 51 -48.10 -42.66 32.84
CA GLY A 51 -49.13 -43.66 32.45
C GLY A 51 -50.24 -42.96 31.60
N LYS A 52 -50.77 -43.60 30.54
CA LYS A 52 -52.06 -44.32 30.40
C LYS A 52 -53.38 -43.59 30.76
N TYR A 53 -54.19 -43.36 29.71
CA TYR A 53 -55.67 -43.44 29.52
C TYR A 53 -56.68 -42.68 30.39
N SER A 54 -57.60 -41.97 29.71
CA SER A 54 -59.09 -42.01 29.88
C SER A 54 -59.75 -41.25 28.69
N ARG A 55 -60.33 -41.93 27.69
CA ARG A 55 -61.77 -42.21 27.45
C ARG A 55 -62.78 -41.06 27.74
N GLY A 56 -63.40 -40.58 26.65
CA GLY A 56 -64.86 -40.58 26.48
C GLY A 56 -65.60 -39.25 26.64
N ILE A 57 -66.36 -38.86 25.60
CA ILE A 57 -67.80 -38.46 25.58
C ILE A 57 -68.09 -37.53 24.37
N LEU A 58 -68.91 -38.00 23.42
CA LEU A 58 -69.77 -37.23 22.47
C LEU A 58 -71.10 -36.88 23.19
N PRO A 59 -72.06 -36.02 22.71
CA PRO A 59 -72.33 -35.58 21.32
C PRO A 59 -72.90 -34.12 21.13
N ARG A 60 -73.07 -33.68 19.86
CA ARG A 60 -74.34 -33.20 19.22
C ARG A 60 -74.17 -32.12 18.12
N ASP A 61 -74.59 -32.50 16.91
CA ASP A 61 -75.47 -31.84 15.92
C ASP A 61 -75.24 -30.39 15.42
N HIS A 62 -74.80 -30.32 14.14
CA HIS A 62 -75.27 -29.54 12.96
C HIS A 62 -75.57 -28.01 13.02
N PRO A 63 -75.61 -27.25 11.88
CA PRO A 63 -75.15 -27.51 10.50
C PRO A 63 -74.28 -26.37 9.88
N TYR A 64 -73.64 -26.68 8.75
CA TYR A 64 -72.98 -25.71 7.85
C TYR A 64 -73.96 -24.77 7.15
N PRO A 65 -73.49 -23.59 6.69
CA PRO A 65 -73.83 -23.12 5.35
C PRO A 65 -72.59 -23.09 4.44
N VAL A 66 -72.82 -23.61 3.24
CA VAL A 66 -71.91 -23.65 2.09
C VAL A 66 -71.59 -22.22 1.63
N ARG A 67 -70.30 -21.90 1.52
CA ARG A 67 -69.81 -20.76 0.74
C ARG A 67 -69.04 -21.29 -0.46
N THR A 68 -69.57 -21.00 -1.65
CA THR A 68 -69.00 -21.35 -2.93
C THR A 68 -67.64 -20.68 -3.12
N ARG A 69 -66.58 -21.49 -3.15
CA ARG A 69 -65.25 -21.04 -3.54
C ARG A 69 -65.21 -21.01 -5.06
N ARG A 70 -65.17 -19.83 -5.67
CA ARG A 70 -64.72 -19.69 -7.06
C ARG A 70 -63.27 -20.19 -7.11
N GLU A 71 -63.05 -21.32 -7.77
CA GLU A 71 -61.72 -21.78 -8.12
C GLU A 71 -61.12 -20.81 -9.13
N ALA A 72 -60.11 -20.05 -8.71
CA ALA A 72 -59.23 -19.36 -9.63
C ALA A 72 -58.50 -20.45 -10.43
N THR A 73 -58.71 -20.46 -11.74
CA THR A 73 -58.09 -21.41 -12.66
C THR A 73 -56.56 -21.34 -12.53
N THR A 74 -55.93 -22.51 -12.59
CA THR A 74 -54.48 -22.75 -12.40
C THR A 74 -53.56 -21.90 -13.28
N THR A 75 -54.10 -21.26 -14.32
CA THR A 75 -53.37 -20.38 -15.24
C THR A 75 -53.02 -19.03 -14.62
N GLU A 76 -53.93 -18.40 -13.86
CA GLU A 76 -53.71 -17.05 -13.29
C GLU A 76 -52.71 -17.06 -12.11
N GLN A 77 -52.66 -18.14 -11.34
CA GLN A 77 -51.65 -18.31 -10.28
C GLN A 77 -50.23 -18.47 -10.86
N SER A 78 -50.11 -19.07 -12.04
CA SER A 78 -48.81 -19.20 -12.72
C SER A 78 -48.32 -17.86 -13.30
N TYR A 79 -49.26 -17.05 -13.82
CA TYR A 79 -48.95 -15.73 -14.38
C TYR A 79 -48.58 -14.74 -13.27
N MET A 80 -49.34 -14.69 -12.17
CA MET A 80 -49.01 -13.80 -11.05
C MET A 80 -47.71 -14.19 -10.34
N ARG A 81 -47.37 -15.49 -10.23
CA ARG A 81 -46.07 -15.93 -9.69
C ARG A 81 -44.90 -15.57 -10.62
N ARG A 82 -45.07 -15.70 -11.95
CA ARG A 82 -44.03 -15.31 -12.92
C ARG A 82 -43.82 -13.81 -12.95
N VAL A 83 -44.89 -13.02 -12.87
CA VAL A 83 -44.79 -11.56 -12.77
C VAL A 83 -44.10 -11.19 -11.45
N PHE A 84 -44.51 -11.72 -10.30
CA PHE A 84 -43.84 -11.41 -9.02
C PHE A 84 -42.36 -11.81 -8.98
N VAL A 85 -41.99 -12.96 -9.56
CA VAL A 85 -40.59 -13.39 -9.61
C VAL A 85 -39.78 -12.52 -10.58
N VAL A 86 -40.33 -12.14 -11.73
CA VAL A 86 -39.65 -11.23 -12.67
C VAL A 86 -39.52 -9.82 -12.07
N THR A 87 -40.56 -9.27 -11.44
CA THR A 87 -40.47 -7.95 -10.79
C THR A 87 -39.55 -7.97 -9.57
N ALA A 88 -39.53 -9.04 -8.78
CA ALA A 88 -38.61 -9.17 -7.65
C ALA A 88 -37.15 -9.34 -8.11
N VAL A 89 -36.91 -10.06 -9.21
CA VAL A 89 -35.58 -10.16 -9.83
C VAL A 89 -35.17 -8.81 -10.46
N CYS A 90 -36.06 -8.08 -11.13
CA CYS A 90 -35.76 -6.74 -11.64
C CYS A 90 -35.54 -5.72 -10.52
N VAL A 91 -36.25 -5.82 -9.39
CA VAL A 91 -36.00 -4.97 -8.21
C VAL A 91 -34.70 -5.37 -7.50
N LEU A 92 -34.37 -6.66 -7.41
CA LEU A 92 -33.07 -7.11 -6.88
C LEU A 92 -31.88 -6.75 -7.79
N LEU A 93 -32.09 -6.73 -9.12
CA LEU A 93 -31.10 -6.24 -10.08
C LEU A 93 -30.97 -4.71 -10.02
N ALA A 94 -32.08 -3.98 -9.90
CA ALA A 94 -32.07 -2.51 -9.75
C ALA A 94 -31.56 -2.04 -8.37
N LEU A 95 -31.65 -2.88 -7.33
CA LEU A 95 -31.05 -2.62 -6.02
C LEU A 95 -29.59 -3.09 -5.92
N GLY A 96 -29.16 -4.00 -6.80
CA GLY A 96 -27.75 -4.37 -6.97
C GLY A 96 -26.94 -3.31 -7.73
N GLU A 97 -27.62 -2.46 -8.51
CA GLU A 97 -27.11 -1.23 -9.11
C GLU A 97 -27.39 0.01 -8.25
N ALA A 98 -27.45 -0.14 -6.92
CA ALA A 98 -27.02 0.97 -6.08
C ALA A 98 -25.52 1.14 -6.34
N ALA A 99 -25.21 1.83 -7.44
CA ALA A 99 -23.89 2.29 -7.78
C ALA A 99 -23.26 2.81 -6.49
N HIS A 100 -22.16 2.17 -6.06
CA HIS A 100 -21.27 2.82 -5.12
C HIS A 100 -21.00 4.19 -5.74
N ALA A 101 -21.54 5.25 -5.13
CA ALA A 101 -21.27 6.59 -5.61
C ALA A 101 -19.76 6.73 -5.62
N GLU A 102 -19.20 7.00 -6.80
CA GLU A 102 -17.78 7.13 -7.01
C GLU A 102 -17.22 8.08 -5.95
N ARG A 103 -16.35 7.58 -5.07
CA ARG A 103 -15.75 8.41 -4.03
C ARG A 103 -14.72 9.28 -4.69
N LEU A 104 -15.05 10.56 -4.78
CA LEU A 104 -14.29 11.59 -5.47
C LEU A 104 -13.90 12.69 -4.51
N ARG A 105 -12.69 13.22 -4.71
CA ARG A 105 -12.22 14.41 -4.01
C ARG A 105 -11.44 15.31 -4.96
N HIS A 106 -11.91 16.54 -5.13
CA HIS A 106 -11.24 17.59 -5.88
C HIS A 106 -10.57 18.56 -4.92
N LEU A 107 -9.30 18.81 -5.11
CA LEU A 107 -8.51 19.65 -4.21
C LEU A 107 -7.38 20.36 -4.95
N GLU A 108 -6.97 21.48 -4.38
CA GLU A 108 -5.70 22.13 -4.68
C GLU A 108 -4.68 21.72 -3.61
N PHE A 109 -3.50 21.30 -4.03
CA PHE A 109 -2.39 20.96 -3.16
C PHE A 109 -1.20 21.88 -3.42
N THR A 110 -0.63 22.43 -2.35
CA THR A 110 0.54 23.32 -2.40
C THR A 110 1.72 22.62 -1.76
N TYR A 111 2.79 22.48 -2.53
CA TYR A 111 4.08 21.94 -2.12
C TYR A 111 5.11 23.06 -2.23
N THR A 112 5.64 23.50 -1.09
CA THR A 112 6.74 24.48 -1.04
C THR A 112 8.04 23.84 -0.57
N ALA A 113 9.14 24.19 -1.24
CA ALA A 113 10.50 23.87 -0.86
C ALA A 113 11.32 25.16 -0.76
N THR A 114 12.01 25.37 0.36
CA THR A 114 12.95 26.48 0.54
C THR A 114 14.34 25.91 0.74
N VAL A 115 15.25 26.23 -0.19
CA VAL A 115 16.66 25.88 -0.10
C VAL A 115 17.36 26.99 0.67
N ASN A 116 17.91 26.64 1.83
CA ASN A 116 18.61 27.53 2.76
C ASN A 116 20.08 27.12 2.87
N ASP A 117 20.87 27.89 3.61
CA ASP A 117 22.24 27.50 4.02
C ASP A 117 23.15 27.08 2.85
N ILE A 118 22.99 27.69 1.68
CA ILE A 118 23.84 27.43 0.51
C ILE A 118 25.27 27.86 0.85
N PRO A 119 26.27 26.96 0.77
CA PRO A 119 27.67 27.29 1.00
C PRO A 119 28.16 28.45 0.13
N GLU A 120 28.91 29.37 0.73
CA GLU A 120 29.56 30.45 -0.02
C GLU A 120 30.50 29.88 -1.09
N GLY A 121 30.34 30.35 -2.33
CA GLY A 121 31.14 29.89 -3.47
C GLY A 121 30.72 28.53 -4.04
N ALA A 122 29.53 28.03 -3.69
CA ALA A 122 28.90 26.90 -4.37
C ALA A 122 28.91 27.12 -5.89
N LYS A 123 29.29 26.09 -6.63
CA LYS A 123 29.39 26.15 -8.10
C LYS A 123 28.15 25.59 -8.80
N SER A 124 27.41 24.75 -8.10
CA SER A 124 26.18 24.12 -8.59
C SER A 124 25.21 23.92 -7.45
N VAL A 125 23.95 24.26 -7.68
CA VAL A 125 22.83 23.99 -6.79
C VAL A 125 21.73 23.39 -7.63
N ARG A 126 21.43 22.11 -7.43
CA ARG A 126 20.44 21.37 -8.21
C ARG A 126 19.33 20.88 -7.31
N LEU A 127 18.09 21.08 -7.73
CA LEU A 127 16.90 20.72 -6.98
C LEU A 127 16.02 19.82 -7.84
N TRP A 128 15.59 18.71 -7.25
CA TRP A 128 14.60 17.80 -7.80
C TRP A 128 13.40 17.72 -6.85
N MET A 129 12.20 17.84 -7.38
CA MET A 129 10.95 17.62 -6.65
C MET A 129 10.08 16.63 -7.42
N PRO A 130 9.39 15.68 -6.76
CA PRO A 130 8.46 14.81 -7.46
C PRO A 130 7.36 15.66 -8.10
N TYR A 131 7.02 15.35 -9.35
CA TYR A 131 5.98 16.07 -10.10
C TYR A 131 4.78 15.13 -10.30
N PRO A 132 3.58 15.50 -9.82
CA PRO A 132 2.43 14.61 -9.86
C PRO A 132 1.93 14.45 -11.30
N VAL A 133 1.42 13.26 -11.61
CA VAL A 133 0.87 12.93 -12.93
C VAL A 133 -0.51 12.33 -12.83
N SER A 134 -1.27 12.42 -13.91
CA SER A 134 -2.56 11.74 -14.04
C SER A 134 -2.35 10.23 -14.22
N ASN A 135 -3.25 9.44 -13.64
CA ASN A 135 -3.35 8.00 -13.80
C ASN A 135 -4.83 7.59 -13.73
N ALA A 136 -5.13 6.29 -13.63
CA ALA A 136 -6.52 5.82 -13.64
C ALA A 136 -7.37 6.29 -12.44
N TYR A 137 -6.74 6.72 -11.35
CA TYR A 137 -7.40 7.10 -10.10
C TYR A 137 -7.09 8.55 -9.68
N GLN A 138 -6.32 9.28 -10.48
CA GLN A 138 -5.91 10.66 -10.23
C GLN A 138 -5.91 11.44 -11.55
N ASP A 139 -6.64 12.55 -11.62
CA ASP A 139 -6.52 13.51 -12.72
C ASP A 139 -5.82 14.76 -12.20
N VAL A 140 -4.61 15.03 -12.68
CA VAL A 140 -3.93 16.31 -12.48
C VAL A 140 -4.43 17.27 -13.54
N LEU A 141 -5.19 18.28 -13.13
CA LEU A 141 -5.88 19.22 -14.02
C LEU A 141 -5.00 20.42 -14.39
N ASP A 142 -4.23 20.91 -13.43
CA ASP A 142 -3.27 21.99 -13.62
C ASP A 142 -2.10 21.84 -12.63
N VAL A 143 -0.92 22.30 -13.05
CA VAL A 143 0.24 22.41 -12.17
C VAL A 143 0.93 23.73 -12.45
N ARG A 144 0.93 24.59 -11.43
CA ARG A 144 1.62 25.88 -11.45
C ARG A 144 2.88 25.79 -10.62
N VAL A 145 4.02 26.14 -11.21
CA VAL A 145 5.30 26.23 -10.51
C VAL A 145 5.74 27.68 -10.46
N GLU A 146 5.99 28.18 -9.26
CA GLU A 146 6.58 29.48 -8.97
C GLU A 146 8.01 29.26 -8.49
N SER A 147 8.97 29.77 -9.26
CA SER A 147 10.40 29.59 -9.02
C SER A 147 11.16 30.83 -9.50
N PRO A 148 12.21 31.28 -8.79
CA PRO A 148 13.10 32.33 -9.27
C PRO A 148 14.05 31.85 -10.39
N PHE A 149 14.17 30.53 -10.57
CA PHE A 149 14.99 29.90 -11.60
C PHE A 149 14.14 29.18 -12.64
N ALA A 150 14.71 28.95 -13.82
CA ALA A 150 14.08 28.15 -14.87
C ALA A 150 13.80 26.73 -14.36
N THR A 151 12.67 26.17 -14.79
CA THR A 151 12.21 24.84 -14.39
C THR A 151 12.13 23.93 -15.61
N GLU A 152 12.47 22.66 -15.40
CA GLU A 152 12.31 21.59 -16.36
C GLU A 152 11.49 20.46 -15.73
N VAL A 153 10.71 19.76 -16.54
CA VAL A 153 9.94 18.60 -16.09
C VAL A 153 10.43 17.40 -16.89
N ASN A 154 11.06 16.46 -16.19
CA ASN A 154 11.74 15.31 -16.78
C ASN A 154 11.10 14.00 -16.32
N VAL A 155 11.32 12.91 -17.06
CA VAL A 155 10.82 11.58 -16.71
C VAL A 155 12.01 10.65 -16.52
N GLU A 156 12.11 10.01 -15.37
CA GLU A 156 13.13 8.99 -15.14
C GLU A 156 12.77 7.66 -15.82
N ALA A 157 13.80 6.91 -16.24
CA ALA A 157 13.64 5.83 -17.20
C ALA A 157 13.15 4.50 -16.61
N GLU A 158 13.32 4.27 -15.31
CA GLU A 158 13.10 2.96 -14.69
C GLU A 158 11.65 2.76 -14.25
N TYR A 159 11.05 3.74 -13.58
CA TYR A 159 9.66 3.67 -13.13
C TYR A 159 8.75 4.68 -13.82
N GLY A 160 9.29 5.60 -14.61
CA GLY A 160 8.52 6.65 -15.28
C GLY A 160 8.05 7.75 -14.34
N ASN A 161 8.70 7.95 -13.19
CA ASN A 161 8.40 9.08 -12.33
C ASN A 161 8.71 10.39 -13.06
N THR A 162 7.80 11.36 -12.92
CA THR A 162 8.03 12.70 -13.42
C THR A 162 8.65 13.55 -12.31
N VAL A 163 9.65 14.34 -12.63
CA VAL A 163 10.46 15.09 -11.69
C VAL A 163 10.59 16.52 -12.19
N LEU A 164 10.23 17.48 -11.35
CA LEU A 164 10.57 18.89 -11.53
C LEU A 164 12.06 19.05 -11.21
N TYR A 165 12.81 19.58 -12.15
CA TYR A 165 14.23 19.86 -12.04
C TYR A 165 14.49 21.37 -12.15
N ILE A 166 15.38 21.86 -11.29
CA ILE A 166 15.89 23.22 -11.32
C ILE A 166 17.41 23.17 -11.20
N ASP A 167 18.09 23.79 -12.15
CA ASP A 167 19.52 24.13 -12.06
C ASP A 167 19.64 25.60 -11.61
N ALA A 168 19.99 25.78 -10.34
CA ALA A 168 20.16 27.07 -9.70
C ALA A 168 21.65 27.39 -9.50
N ALA A 169 22.51 27.10 -10.48
CA ALA A 169 23.95 27.39 -10.40
C ALA A 169 24.32 28.84 -10.04
N ALA A 170 23.40 29.80 -10.22
CA ALA A 170 23.58 31.20 -9.86
C ALA A 170 23.05 31.57 -8.46
N ALA A 171 22.54 30.60 -7.68
CA ALA A 171 22.01 30.86 -6.35
C ALA A 171 23.16 31.06 -5.33
N ASP A 172 23.22 32.26 -4.78
CA ASP A 172 24.11 32.65 -3.67
C ASP A 172 23.34 32.96 -2.37
N GLU A 173 22.00 33.05 -2.45
CA GLU A 173 21.09 33.25 -1.33
C GLU A 173 19.99 32.17 -1.30
N ALA A 174 19.30 32.07 -0.17
CA ALA A 174 18.17 31.17 -0.01
C ALA A 174 17.06 31.48 -1.02
N PHE A 175 16.41 30.44 -1.54
CA PHE A 175 15.33 30.60 -2.50
C PHE A 175 14.21 29.59 -2.27
N THR A 176 13.01 29.98 -2.71
CA THR A 176 11.79 29.18 -2.53
C THR A 176 11.21 28.79 -3.88
N VAL A 177 10.77 27.54 -3.96
CA VAL A 177 10.01 26.98 -5.09
C VAL A 177 8.67 26.50 -4.55
N THR A 178 7.58 26.93 -5.17
CA THR A 178 6.22 26.52 -4.82
C THR A 178 5.57 25.86 -6.02
N MET A 179 5.06 24.65 -5.84
CA MET A 179 4.25 23.93 -6.80
C MET A 179 2.83 23.81 -6.28
N THR A 180 1.87 24.36 -7.02
CA THR A 180 0.44 24.26 -6.76
C THR A 180 -0.19 23.32 -7.78
N VAL A 181 -0.98 22.37 -7.32
CA VAL A 181 -1.51 21.25 -8.10
C VAL A 181 -3.02 21.22 -7.94
N ASP A 182 -3.75 21.37 -9.04
CA ASP A 182 -5.19 21.09 -9.10
C ASP A 182 -5.38 19.61 -9.44
N VAL A 183 -6.03 18.85 -8.55
CA VAL A 183 -6.13 17.39 -8.68
C VAL A 183 -7.49 16.84 -8.24
N VAL A 184 -8.01 15.91 -9.06
CA VAL A 184 -9.18 15.09 -8.74
C VAL A 184 -8.74 13.66 -8.43
N ARG A 185 -9.02 13.22 -7.21
CA ARG A 185 -8.77 11.86 -6.72
C ARG A 185 -10.04 11.02 -6.72
N ARG A 186 -9.86 9.75 -7.05
CA ARG A 186 -10.84 8.68 -7.00
C ARG A 186 -10.37 7.64 -6.00
N GLU A 187 -11.31 7.03 -5.30
CA GLU A 187 -11.07 5.75 -4.66
C GLU A 187 -10.56 4.76 -5.70
N GLN A 188 -9.51 4.03 -5.34
CA GLN A 188 -8.97 2.96 -6.15
C GLN A 188 -9.60 1.66 -5.68
N VAL A 189 -10.24 0.91 -6.59
CA VAL A 189 -10.71 -0.45 -6.33
C VAL A 189 -10.08 -1.42 -7.33
N ALA A 190 -9.51 -2.51 -6.80
CA ALA A 190 -8.90 -3.56 -7.60
C ALA A 190 -9.90 -4.13 -8.62
N GLY A 191 -9.45 -4.24 -9.87
CA GLY A 191 -10.23 -4.80 -10.97
C GLY A 191 -11.09 -3.81 -11.75
N GLU A 192 -11.33 -2.58 -11.27
CA GLU A 192 -12.14 -1.58 -12.00
C GLU A 192 -11.54 -1.18 -13.34
N THR A 193 -10.21 -1.09 -13.41
CA THR A 193 -9.47 -0.71 -14.62
C THR A 193 -9.13 -1.91 -15.52
N GLY A 194 -9.72 -3.09 -15.24
CA GLY A 194 -9.48 -4.31 -16.01
C GLY A 194 -8.12 -4.96 -15.77
N GLY A 195 -7.44 -4.59 -14.68
CA GLY A 195 -6.23 -5.27 -14.22
C GLY A 195 -5.05 -5.18 -15.19
N GLY A 196 -4.84 -3.99 -15.77
CA GLY A 196 -3.91 -3.70 -16.87
C GLY A 196 -2.60 -4.51 -16.87
N LYS A 197 -2.16 -4.95 -18.05
CA LYS A 197 -0.95 -5.77 -18.18
C LYS A 197 0.29 -4.98 -17.75
N VAL A 198 1.11 -5.58 -16.90
CA VAL A 198 2.47 -5.10 -16.63
C VAL A 198 3.38 -5.50 -17.81
N GLY A 199 4.12 -4.54 -18.37
CA GLY A 199 5.10 -4.83 -19.41
C GLY A 199 6.23 -5.72 -18.90
N ASP A 200 6.81 -6.55 -19.76
CA ASP A 200 7.79 -7.58 -19.33
C ASP A 200 9.01 -6.99 -18.61
N GLU A 201 9.51 -5.83 -19.07
CA GLU A 201 10.64 -5.14 -18.45
C GLU A 201 10.33 -4.67 -17.03
N LEU A 202 9.19 -3.98 -16.85
CA LEU A 202 8.75 -3.53 -15.53
C LEU A 202 8.45 -4.73 -14.63
N ARG A 203 7.80 -5.79 -15.15
CA ARG A 203 7.55 -7.02 -14.39
C ARG A 203 8.84 -7.64 -13.89
N ALA A 204 9.85 -7.74 -14.75
CA ALA A 204 11.15 -8.27 -14.38
C ALA A 204 11.82 -7.40 -13.32
N ARG A 205 11.73 -6.06 -13.42
CA ARG A 205 12.24 -5.13 -12.41
C ARG A 205 11.57 -5.33 -11.05
N LEU A 206 10.25 -5.44 -11.05
CA LEU A 206 9.42 -5.54 -9.84
C LEU A 206 9.46 -6.92 -9.18
N LEU A 207 10.26 -7.84 -9.71
CA LEU A 207 10.60 -9.12 -9.08
C LEU A 207 12.01 -9.13 -8.46
N ARG A 208 12.81 -8.06 -8.65
CA ARG A 208 14.15 -7.91 -8.07
C ARG A 208 14.09 -7.26 -6.69
N GLU A 209 15.15 -7.46 -5.91
CA GLU A 209 15.37 -6.73 -4.66
C GLU A 209 15.70 -5.26 -4.90
N ASP A 210 15.45 -4.46 -3.88
CA ASP A 210 15.99 -3.10 -3.73
C ASP A 210 17.02 -3.13 -2.59
N SER A 211 17.87 -2.12 -2.49
CA SER A 211 18.99 -2.05 -1.55
C SER A 211 18.58 -2.26 -0.08
N LEU A 212 17.40 -1.75 0.29
CA LEU A 212 16.79 -1.91 1.62
C LEU A 212 15.66 -2.95 1.67
N VAL A 213 15.37 -3.62 0.54
CA VAL A 213 14.28 -4.59 0.42
C VAL A 213 14.82 -5.89 -0.20
N PRO A 214 15.67 -6.65 0.53
CA PRO A 214 16.16 -7.93 0.07
C PRO A 214 15.02 -8.96 -0.02
N ILE A 215 15.13 -9.90 -0.96
CA ILE A 215 14.11 -10.94 -1.20
C ILE A 215 14.56 -12.33 -0.74
N SER A 216 15.60 -12.40 0.08
CA SER A 216 16.24 -13.62 0.55
C SER A 216 16.34 -13.64 2.09
N GLY A 217 16.96 -14.68 2.65
CA GLY A 217 17.15 -14.82 4.10
C GLY A 217 15.83 -14.76 4.86
N ARG A 218 15.78 -13.93 5.92
CA ARG A 218 14.61 -13.84 6.81
C ARG A 218 13.33 -13.41 6.10
N ILE A 219 13.44 -12.55 5.08
CA ILE A 219 12.28 -12.10 4.30
C ILE A 219 11.66 -13.26 3.52
N ALA A 220 12.48 -14.10 2.89
CA ALA A 220 12.02 -15.29 2.19
C ALA A 220 11.41 -16.33 3.14
N GLU A 221 11.99 -16.51 4.33
CA GLU A 221 11.44 -17.41 5.35
C GLU A 221 10.04 -16.99 5.80
N LEU A 222 9.85 -15.69 6.10
CA LEU A 222 8.54 -15.14 6.45
C LEU A 222 7.54 -15.27 5.30
N SER A 223 7.98 -15.03 4.06
CA SER A 223 7.14 -15.23 2.88
C SER A 223 6.65 -16.68 2.74
N VAL A 224 7.52 -17.66 2.97
CA VAL A 224 7.15 -19.09 2.97
C VAL A 224 6.23 -19.44 4.14
N GLU A 225 6.44 -18.84 5.31
CA GLU A 225 5.57 -19.02 6.47
C GLU A 225 4.16 -18.49 6.20
N ALA A 226 4.05 -17.23 5.76
CA ALA A 226 2.79 -16.57 5.44
C ALA A 226 2.00 -17.31 4.35
N THR A 227 2.70 -17.87 3.36
CA THR A 227 2.05 -18.54 2.21
C THR A 227 1.90 -20.06 2.36
N ARG A 228 2.23 -20.62 3.53
CA ARG A 228 2.22 -22.07 3.74
C ARG A 228 0.81 -22.66 3.55
N GLY A 229 0.68 -23.58 2.59
CA GLY A 229 -0.60 -24.21 2.26
C GLY A 229 -1.51 -23.35 1.37
N THR A 230 -1.07 -22.14 1.01
CA THR A 230 -1.83 -21.20 0.19
C THR A 230 -1.38 -21.26 -1.27
N GLN A 231 -2.34 -21.40 -2.18
CA GLN A 231 -2.07 -21.39 -3.62
C GLN A 231 -2.25 -19.99 -4.20
N ALA A 232 -1.64 -19.72 -5.36
CA ALA A 232 -1.97 -18.54 -6.13
C ALA A 232 -3.47 -18.58 -6.54
N PRO A 233 -4.19 -17.44 -6.54
CA PRO A 233 -3.72 -16.07 -6.28
C PRO A 233 -3.70 -15.64 -4.79
N LEU A 234 -4.16 -16.49 -3.87
CA LEU A 234 -4.39 -16.13 -2.46
C LEU A 234 -3.11 -15.84 -1.66
N ARG A 235 -1.92 -16.08 -2.24
CA ARG A 235 -0.64 -15.78 -1.58
C ARG A 235 -0.43 -14.29 -1.30
N ALA A 236 -0.90 -13.41 -2.19
CA ALA A 236 -0.79 -11.96 -1.97
C ALA A 236 -1.57 -11.53 -0.71
N ARG A 237 -2.81 -12.01 -0.58
CA ARG A 237 -3.65 -11.80 0.60
C ARG A 237 -3.01 -12.35 1.87
N ALA A 238 -2.48 -13.57 1.81
CA ALA A 238 -1.83 -14.19 2.96
C ALA A 238 -0.58 -13.42 3.43
N ILE A 239 0.20 -12.84 2.50
CA ILE A 239 1.33 -11.96 2.83
C ILE A 239 0.85 -10.66 3.47
N TYR A 240 -0.17 -10.02 2.89
CA TYR A 240 -0.78 -8.82 3.44
C TYR A 240 -1.27 -9.05 4.88
N ASP A 241 -2.09 -10.08 5.10
CA ASP A 241 -2.64 -10.39 6.42
C ASP A 241 -1.51 -10.66 7.42
N HIS A 242 -0.49 -11.41 7.02
CA HIS A 242 0.65 -11.71 7.88
C HIS A 242 1.42 -10.46 8.30
N VAL A 243 1.72 -9.54 7.37
CA VAL A 243 2.42 -8.29 7.72
C VAL A 243 1.54 -7.39 8.58
N THR A 244 0.25 -7.25 8.26
CA THR A 244 -0.70 -6.45 9.03
C THR A 244 -0.86 -6.96 10.47
N GLU A 245 -0.82 -8.28 10.69
CA GLU A 245 -0.84 -8.88 12.03
C GLU A 245 0.51 -8.78 12.75
N LEU A 246 1.62 -8.91 12.01
CA LEU A 246 2.98 -8.92 12.56
C LEU A 246 3.42 -7.54 13.05
N MET A 247 3.13 -6.50 12.26
CA MET A 247 3.68 -5.16 12.45
C MET A 247 2.74 -4.26 13.26
N THR A 248 3.32 -3.45 14.16
CA THR A 248 2.62 -2.39 14.89
C THR A 248 3.07 -1.02 14.41
N TYR A 249 2.12 -0.12 14.11
CA TYR A 249 2.47 1.24 13.73
C TYR A 249 2.99 2.01 14.96
N ASP A 250 4.30 2.24 14.99
CA ASP A 250 4.97 2.96 16.07
C ASP A 250 6.19 3.70 15.53
N LYS A 251 6.29 4.98 15.87
CA LYS A 251 7.37 5.89 15.49
C LYS A 251 8.22 6.28 16.70
N SER A 252 8.12 5.53 17.79
CA SER A 252 8.99 5.67 18.95
C SER A 252 10.37 5.05 18.64
N GLY A 253 11.43 5.67 19.16
CA GLY A 253 12.80 5.22 18.90
C GLY A 253 13.36 5.65 17.53
N GLU A 254 14.39 4.94 17.09
CA GLU A 254 15.19 5.24 15.90
C GLU A 254 15.17 4.05 14.90
N GLY A 255 15.46 4.35 13.63
CA GLY A 255 15.59 3.34 12.56
C GLY A 255 14.33 3.13 11.70
N TRP A 256 13.14 3.50 12.20
CA TRP A 256 11.90 3.47 11.42
C TRP A 256 11.93 4.51 10.29
N GLY A 257 11.11 4.29 9.27
CA GLY A 257 10.88 5.23 8.18
C GLY A 257 11.89 5.18 7.04
N GLN A 258 12.96 4.39 7.17
CA GLN A 258 13.89 4.13 6.08
C GLN A 258 13.37 3.05 5.13
N GLY A 259 12.47 2.17 5.60
CA GLY A 259 11.98 1.05 4.82
C GLY A 259 12.99 -0.08 4.65
N ASP A 260 13.86 -0.28 5.65
CA ASP A 260 14.67 -1.49 5.74
C ASP A 260 13.75 -2.67 6.12
N ALA A 261 13.50 -3.57 5.16
CA ALA A 261 12.61 -4.70 5.36
C ALA A 261 13.15 -5.68 6.41
N VAL A 262 14.48 -5.80 6.55
CA VAL A 262 15.11 -6.67 7.56
C VAL A 262 14.95 -6.04 8.95
N TYR A 263 15.13 -4.73 9.07
CA TYR A 263 14.79 -4.01 10.30
C TYR A 263 13.33 -4.26 10.68
N ALA A 264 12.39 -3.96 9.77
CA ALA A 264 10.95 -4.11 10.00
C ALA A 264 10.59 -5.53 10.47
N CYS A 265 11.14 -6.56 9.83
CA CYS A 265 10.84 -7.94 10.19
C CYS A 265 11.38 -8.37 11.57
N ASN A 266 12.44 -7.71 12.05
CA ASN A 266 13.07 -8.00 13.34
C ASN A 266 12.42 -7.22 14.49
N VAL A 267 12.16 -5.92 14.30
CA VAL A 267 11.61 -5.07 15.38
C VAL A 267 10.09 -5.08 15.43
N GLN A 268 9.43 -5.40 14.30
CA GLN A 268 7.98 -5.50 14.17
C GLN A 268 7.22 -4.20 14.49
N THR A 269 7.93 -3.07 14.44
CA THR A 269 7.40 -1.73 14.62
C THR A 269 7.95 -0.80 13.54
N GLY A 270 7.19 0.24 13.19
CA GLY A 270 7.64 1.23 12.21
C GLY A 270 6.50 2.09 11.67
N ASN A 271 6.78 2.85 10.61
CA ASN A 271 5.78 3.64 9.88
C ASN A 271 5.34 2.94 8.59
N CYS A 272 4.54 3.61 7.75
CA CYS A 272 4.08 3.08 6.47
C CYS A 272 5.24 2.53 5.61
N THR A 273 6.36 3.24 5.50
CA THR A 273 7.52 2.81 4.72
C THR A 273 8.02 1.43 5.15
N ASP A 274 8.07 1.14 6.45
CA ASP A 274 8.56 -0.13 6.98
C ASP A 274 7.58 -1.28 6.69
N PHE A 275 6.29 -1.04 6.87
CA PHE A 275 5.23 -2.01 6.55
C PHE A 275 5.26 -2.42 5.08
N HIS A 276 5.21 -1.43 4.18
CA HIS A 276 5.10 -1.71 2.75
C HIS A 276 6.41 -2.26 2.18
N SER A 277 7.57 -1.91 2.74
CA SER A 277 8.85 -2.53 2.37
C SER A 277 8.87 -4.02 2.71
N LEU A 278 8.36 -4.43 3.88
CA LEU A 278 8.25 -5.84 4.25
C LEU A 278 7.28 -6.61 3.35
N ILE A 279 6.10 -6.03 3.04
CA ILE A 279 5.15 -6.62 2.09
C ILE A 279 5.81 -6.85 0.73
N ILE A 280 6.49 -5.82 0.19
CA ILE A 280 7.14 -5.88 -1.12
C ILE A 280 8.22 -6.97 -1.13
N GLY A 281 9.10 -7.00 -0.12
CA GLY A 281 10.13 -8.03 0.00
C GLY A 281 9.55 -9.44 0.04
N MET A 282 8.53 -9.66 0.86
CA MET A 282 7.85 -10.96 0.97
C MET A 282 7.12 -11.35 -0.32
N ALA A 283 6.42 -10.41 -0.97
CA ALA A 283 5.71 -10.62 -2.22
C ALA A 283 6.69 -11.02 -3.36
N ARG A 284 7.79 -10.28 -3.51
CA ARG A 284 8.81 -10.56 -4.52
C ARG A 284 9.54 -11.87 -4.26
N ALA A 285 9.79 -12.24 -2.99
CA ALA A 285 10.29 -13.57 -2.62
C ALA A 285 9.32 -14.70 -3.04
N ALA A 286 8.01 -14.46 -2.96
CA ALA A 286 6.96 -15.36 -3.45
C ALA A 286 6.70 -15.27 -4.97
N LYS A 287 7.52 -14.52 -5.72
CA LYS A 287 7.40 -14.29 -7.17
C LYS A 287 6.15 -13.53 -7.59
N ILE A 288 5.67 -12.63 -6.73
CA ILE A 288 4.60 -11.67 -7.02
C ILE A 288 5.26 -10.32 -7.30
N PRO A 289 5.13 -9.73 -8.51
CA PRO A 289 5.63 -8.40 -8.77
C PRO A 289 4.96 -7.40 -7.83
N ALA A 290 5.76 -6.54 -7.19
CA ALA A 290 5.27 -5.57 -6.22
C ALA A 290 6.00 -4.25 -6.38
N ILE A 291 5.29 -3.13 -6.25
CA ILE A 291 5.84 -1.78 -6.38
C ILE A 291 5.44 -0.93 -5.18
N PHE A 292 6.38 -0.08 -4.76
CA PHE A 292 6.18 0.95 -3.74
C PHE A 292 5.56 2.19 -4.38
N GLU A 293 4.55 2.79 -3.76
CA GLU A 293 3.97 4.06 -4.20
C GLU A 293 3.89 5.03 -3.02
N ILE A 294 4.04 6.33 -3.30
CA ILE A 294 4.12 7.34 -2.26
C ILE A 294 3.47 8.65 -2.68
N GLY A 295 2.98 9.35 -1.67
CA GLY A 295 2.17 10.53 -1.83
C GLY A 295 1.94 11.27 -0.52
N PHE A 296 0.87 12.04 -0.49
CA PHE A 296 0.46 12.81 0.69
C PHE A 296 -0.95 12.39 1.13
N PRO A 297 -1.14 12.03 2.41
CA PRO A 297 -2.47 11.74 2.95
C PRO A 297 -3.20 13.06 3.17
N ILE A 298 -4.49 13.07 2.88
CA ILE A 298 -5.38 14.21 3.09
C ILE A 298 -6.40 13.84 4.17
N PRO A 299 -6.53 14.60 5.26
CA PRO A 299 -7.54 14.32 6.27
C PRO A 299 -8.95 14.21 5.67
N PRO A 300 -9.74 13.16 5.97
CA PRO A 300 -11.00 12.87 5.28
C PRO A 300 -12.13 13.87 5.59
N THR A 301 -12.07 14.55 6.74
CA THR A 301 -13.15 15.43 7.22
C THR A 301 -12.83 16.91 7.15
N GLN A 302 -11.54 17.27 7.12
CA GLN A 302 -11.11 18.65 7.00
C GLN A 302 -11.03 19.05 5.52
N ARG A 303 -11.48 20.26 5.22
CA ARG A 303 -11.57 20.79 3.85
C ARG A 303 -10.38 21.65 3.46
N GLU A 304 -9.54 22.02 4.41
CA GLU A 304 -8.28 22.72 4.16
C GLU A 304 -7.34 22.48 5.35
N GLY A 305 -6.04 22.65 5.12
CA GLY A 305 -5.06 22.59 6.18
C GLY A 305 -3.66 22.23 5.71
N THR A 306 -2.77 22.01 6.66
CA THR A 306 -1.39 21.56 6.41
C THR A 306 -1.31 20.04 6.42
N VAL A 307 -0.45 19.47 5.55
CA VAL A 307 -0.13 18.04 5.57
C VAL A 307 1.20 17.83 6.28
N GLY A 308 1.20 16.99 7.33
CA GLY A 308 2.35 16.81 8.22
C GLY A 308 3.49 15.95 7.67
N GLY A 309 3.26 15.22 6.58
CA GLY A 309 4.26 14.37 5.95
C GLY A 309 3.67 13.44 4.90
N TYR A 310 4.51 12.59 4.33
CA TYR A 310 4.11 11.62 3.31
C TYR A 310 3.28 10.46 3.88
N HIS A 311 2.65 9.73 2.97
CA HIS A 311 2.12 8.39 3.20
C HIS A 311 2.46 7.52 1.99
N CYS A 312 2.74 6.24 2.21
CA CYS A 312 3.04 5.29 1.14
C CYS A 312 2.14 4.07 1.23
N TRP A 313 2.12 3.31 0.15
CA TRP A 313 1.40 2.05 0.01
C TRP A 313 2.16 1.15 -0.97
N ALA A 314 1.61 -0.02 -1.25
CA ALA A 314 2.16 -0.90 -2.28
C ALA A 314 1.07 -1.34 -3.26
N GLU A 315 1.46 -1.68 -4.48
CA GLU A 315 0.63 -2.44 -5.40
C GLU A 315 1.25 -3.80 -5.68
N LEU A 316 0.40 -4.84 -5.67
CA LEU A 316 0.77 -6.22 -5.96
C LEU A 316 0.15 -6.63 -7.29
N TYR A 317 0.97 -7.15 -8.21
CA TYR A 317 0.46 -7.67 -9.48
C TYR A 317 0.09 -9.14 -9.36
N ILE A 318 -1.20 -9.43 -9.46
CA ILE A 318 -1.73 -10.80 -9.41
C ILE A 318 -2.13 -11.23 -10.82
N ASP A 319 -1.50 -12.31 -11.32
CA ASP A 319 -1.83 -12.85 -12.65
C ASP A 319 -3.33 -13.15 -12.76
N GLY A 320 -3.99 -12.55 -13.76
CA GLY A 320 -5.43 -12.67 -14.00
C GLY A 320 -6.32 -11.66 -13.25
N SER A 321 -5.83 -11.02 -12.20
CA SER A 321 -6.55 -9.96 -11.46
C SER A 321 -5.97 -8.56 -11.70
N GLY A 322 -4.69 -8.46 -12.06
CA GLY A 322 -3.97 -7.21 -12.28
C GLY A 322 -3.43 -6.60 -11.00
N TRP A 323 -3.35 -5.26 -10.97
CA TRP A 323 -2.86 -4.50 -9.81
C TRP A 323 -3.88 -4.50 -8.68
N VAL A 324 -3.42 -4.94 -7.50
CA VAL A 324 -4.15 -4.91 -6.24
C VAL A 324 -3.40 -3.99 -5.29
N PRO A 325 -3.93 -2.80 -4.97
CA PRO A 325 -3.30 -1.94 -4.00
C PRO A 325 -3.47 -2.52 -2.59
N VAL A 326 -2.48 -2.28 -1.73
CA VAL A 326 -2.52 -2.70 -0.34
C VAL A 326 -1.97 -1.62 0.60
N ASP A 327 -2.65 -1.40 1.72
CA ASP A 327 -2.22 -0.45 2.74
C ASP A 327 -2.26 -1.02 4.17
N SER A 328 -1.30 -1.89 4.49
CA SER A 328 -1.23 -2.50 5.83
C SER A 328 -0.98 -1.52 6.96
N SER A 329 -0.42 -0.34 6.67
CA SER A 329 -0.14 0.65 7.70
C SER A 329 -1.42 1.35 8.16
N GLU A 330 -2.33 1.66 7.24
CA GLU A 330 -3.67 2.14 7.59
C GLU A 330 -4.53 1.01 8.16
N ALA A 331 -4.42 -0.22 7.65
CA ALA A 331 -5.09 -1.37 8.24
C ALA A 331 -4.66 -1.64 9.70
N SER A 332 -3.39 -1.41 10.05
CA SER A 332 -2.90 -1.54 11.42
C SER A 332 -3.47 -0.45 12.33
N LYS A 333 -3.61 0.79 11.84
CA LYS A 333 -4.25 1.91 12.58
C LYS A 333 -5.76 1.76 12.69
N HIS A 334 -6.38 1.15 11.69
CA HIS A 334 -7.82 0.95 11.52
C HIS A 334 -8.12 -0.54 11.26
N PRO A 335 -7.98 -1.43 12.26
CA PRO A 335 -8.16 -2.87 12.06
C PRO A 335 -9.53 -3.26 11.50
N GLU A 336 -10.56 -2.45 11.77
CA GLU A 336 -11.91 -2.59 11.21
C GLU A 336 -11.97 -2.40 9.69
N MET A 337 -10.98 -1.72 9.12
CA MET A 337 -10.82 -1.47 7.67
C MET A 337 -9.78 -2.40 7.03
N SER A 338 -9.26 -3.40 7.75
CA SER A 338 -8.19 -4.27 7.23
C SER A 338 -8.57 -4.99 5.94
N ASP A 339 -9.81 -5.48 5.82
CA ASP A 339 -10.29 -6.09 4.57
C ASP A 339 -10.40 -5.09 3.42
N TYR A 340 -10.74 -3.83 3.72
CA TYR A 340 -10.85 -2.76 2.72
C TYR A 340 -9.47 -2.42 2.14
N TYR A 341 -8.46 -2.24 2.99
CA TYR A 341 -7.10 -1.90 2.54
C TYR A 341 -6.36 -3.06 1.85
N TYR A 342 -7.02 -4.19 1.59
CA TYR A 342 -6.57 -5.18 0.61
C TYR A 342 -7.42 -5.08 -0.67
N GLY A 343 -6.94 -4.30 -1.63
CA GLY A 343 -7.63 -4.07 -2.89
C GLY A 343 -8.29 -2.71 -3.02
N ASN A 344 -8.33 -1.90 -1.96
CA ASN A 344 -8.81 -0.53 -2.02
C ASN A 344 -7.84 0.50 -1.44
N LEU A 345 -7.82 1.69 -2.03
CA LEU A 345 -7.26 2.91 -1.43
C LEU A 345 -8.30 4.01 -1.53
N ASP A 346 -8.48 4.78 -0.46
CA ASP A 346 -9.39 5.91 -0.45
C ASP A 346 -8.97 7.05 -1.41
N GLU A 347 -9.91 7.95 -1.66
CA GLU A 347 -9.73 9.20 -2.40
C GLU A 347 -8.96 10.27 -1.60
N ASN A 348 -8.61 10.00 -0.34
CA ASN A 348 -8.08 10.95 0.64
C ASN A 348 -6.54 10.94 0.66
N ARG A 349 -5.92 10.90 -0.52
CA ARG A 349 -4.47 10.87 -0.71
C ARG A 349 -4.12 11.36 -2.10
N ILE A 350 -2.94 11.94 -2.31
CA ILE A 350 -2.44 12.36 -3.63
C ILE A 350 -1.20 11.54 -3.96
N TYR A 351 -1.16 10.92 -5.15
CA TYR A 351 -0.03 10.16 -5.65
C TYR A 351 1.02 11.09 -6.29
N PHE A 352 2.30 10.84 -6.01
CA PHE A 352 3.42 11.60 -6.57
C PHE A 352 4.46 10.72 -7.28
N SER A 353 4.88 9.62 -6.66
CA SER A 353 5.94 8.79 -7.25
C SER A 353 5.85 7.33 -6.81
N ARG A 354 6.67 6.48 -7.43
CA ARG A 354 6.74 5.05 -7.19
C ARG A 354 8.14 4.48 -7.36
N GLY A 355 8.33 3.27 -6.88
CA GLY A 355 9.60 2.55 -6.96
C GLY A 355 10.61 2.99 -5.90
N ARG A 356 11.76 2.33 -5.93
CA ARG A 356 12.87 2.56 -5.00
C ARG A 356 14.21 2.49 -5.71
N ASP A 357 15.25 3.02 -5.07
CA ASP A 357 16.61 3.15 -5.63
C ASP A 357 16.60 3.90 -6.97
N ILE A 358 15.91 5.05 -6.98
CA ILE A 358 15.58 5.81 -8.17
C ILE A 358 16.79 6.63 -8.62
N THR A 359 17.13 6.50 -9.90
CA THR A 359 18.01 7.46 -10.58
C THR A 359 17.13 8.59 -11.14
N LEU A 360 17.36 9.82 -10.69
CA LEU A 360 16.57 10.99 -11.09
C LEU A 360 16.87 11.41 -12.54
N ALA A 361 16.07 12.34 -13.04
CA ALA A 361 16.24 12.94 -14.36
C ALA A 361 16.34 14.48 -14.24
N PRO A 362 17.49 15.10 -14.59
CA PRO A 362 18.77 14.47 -14.90
C PRO A 362 19.33 13.66 -13.71
N PRO A 363 20.28 12.73 -13.94
CA PRO A 363 20.87 11.94 -12.86
C PRO A 363 21.59 12.82 -11.83
N GLN A 364 21.36 12.50 -10.58
CA GLN A 364 22.03 13.07 -9.42
C GLN A 364 23.42 12.45 -9.19
N GLU A 365 24.29 13.14 -8.45
CA GLU A 365 25.68 12.70 -8.24
C GLU A 365 25.89 11.85 -6.99
N ALA A 366 25.12 12.07 -5.92
CA ALA A 366 25.27 11.34 -4.66
C ALA A 366 24.66 9.93 -4.66
N GLY A 367 24.29 9.42 -5.84
CA GLY A 367 23.76 8.09 -6.05
C GLY A 367 22.23 7.98 -5.93
N PRO A 368 21.66 6.79 -6.18
CA PRO A 368 20.21 6.58 -6.23
C PRO A 368 19.47 7.03 -4.97
N VAL A 369 18.31 7.66 -5.15
CA VAL A 369 17.44 8.04 -4.03
C VAL A 369 16.56 6.86 -3.65
N ASN A 370 16.46 6.56 -2.34
CA ASN A 370 15.68 5.43 -1.86
C ASN A 370 14.20 5.47 -2.32
N TYR A 371 13.58 6.65 -2.26
CA TYR A 371 12.28 6.99 -2.86
C TYR A 371 12.17 8.52 -2.95
N LEU A 372 11.32 9.05 -3.82
CA LEU A 372 11.22 10.50 -4.09
C LEU A 372 9.86 11.07 -3.68
N ILE A 373 9.77 11.70 -2.51
CA ILE A 373 8.56 12.44 -2.08
C ILE A 373 8.85 13.86 -1.57
N TYR A 374 10.07 14.08 -1.08
CA TYR A 374 10.54 15.38 -0.59
C TYR A 374 11.54 15.99 -1.57
N PRO A 375 11.82 17.31 -1.46
CA PRO A 375 12.77 17.94 -2.34
C PRO A 375 14.14 17.31 -2.08
N TYR A 376 14.81 16.95 -3.16
CA TYR A 376 16.17 16.44 -3.13
C TYR A 376 17.07 17.52 -3.70
N VAL A 377 18.08 17.96 -2.94
CA VAL A 377 18.98 19.03 -3.34
C VAL A 377 20.40 18.51 -3.27
N GLU A 378 21.17 18.84 -4.31
CA GLU A 378 22.61 18.70 -4.29
C GLU A 378 23.28 20.05 -4.45
N VAL A 379 24.32 20.28 -3.64
CA VAL A 379 25.24 21.40 -3.81
C VAL A 379 26.61 20.80 -4.10
N ASP A 380 27.19 21.18 -5.24
CA ASP A 380 28.50 20.67 -5.69
C ASP A 380 28.60 19.14 -5.69
N GLY A 381 27.49 18.48 -6.07
CA GLY A 381 27.38 17.02 -6.20
C GLY A 381 27.09 16.27 -4.89
N GLU A 382 27.03 16.98 -3.75
CA GLU A 382 26.76 16.39 -2.43
C GLU A 382 25.34 16.71 -1.95
N ILE A 383 24.73 15.77 -1.22
CA ILE A 383 23.37 15.96 -0.67
C ILE A 383 23.37 17.15 0.28
N HIS A 384 22.47 18.10 0.02
CA HIS A 384 22.28 19.28 0.85
C HIS A 384 21.08 19.13 1.77
N ALA A 385 21.32 19.21 3.08
CA ALA A 385 20.28 19.03 4.09
C ALA A 385 19.50 20.31 4.43
N GLY A 386 20.01 21.48 4.03
CA GLY A 386 19.41 22.79 4.31
C GLY A 386 18.16 23.06 3.48
N VAL A 387 17.13 22.23 3.62
CA VAL A 387 15.90 22.32 2.86
C VAL A 387 14.69 22.27 3.79
N GLU A 388 13.97 23.37 3.85
CA GLU A 388 12.66 23.45 4.49
C GLU A 388 11.57 23.05 3.51
N LYS A 389 10.53 22.41 4.02
CA LYS A 389 9.39 21.93 3.21
C LYS A 389 8.08 22.17 3.94
N SER A 390 7.06 22.55 3.20
CA SER A 390 5.70 22.66 3.71
C SER A 390 4.70 22.18 2.67
N PHE A 391 3.59 21.64 3.18
CA PHE A 391 2.53 21.05 2.38
C PHE A 391 1.20 21.53 2.89
N ALA A 392 0.33 21.96 1.99
CA ALA A 392 -1.03 22.38 2.32
C ALA A 392 -2.01 21.90 1.27
N TYR A 393 -3.27 21.80 1.64
CA TYR A 393 -4.35 21.48 0.72
C TYR A 393 -5.58 22.32 1.03
N ARG A 394 -6.44 22.45 0.03
CA ARG A 394 -7.83 22.88 0.18
C ARG A 394 -8.70 22.13 -0.81
N ASP A 395 -9.86 21.70 -0.37
CA ASP A 395 -10.88 21.12 -1.25
C ASP A 395 -11.41 22.20 -2.18
N LEU A 396 -11.58 21.84 -3.45
CA LEU A 396 -12.22 22.67 -4.46
C LEU A 396 -13.64 22.17 -4.70
N GLU A 397 -14.53 23.05 -5.17
CA GLU A 397 -15.85 22.60 -5.60
C GLU A 397 -15.70 21.62 -6.76
N MET A 398 -16.39 20.48 -6.69
CA MET A 398 -16.47 19.57 -7.83
C MET A 398 -17.11 20.34 -8.98
N VAL A 399 -16.38 20.54 -10.08
CA VAL A 399 -16.98 21.10 -11.30
C VAL A 399 -18.03 20.10 -11.75
N GLY A 400 -19.29 20.41 -11.46
CA GLY A 400 -20.40 19.56 -11.85
C GLY A 400 -20.29 19.29 -13.34
N SER A 401 -20.34 18.01 -13.73
CA SER A 401 -20.61 17.61 -15.11
C SER A 401 -21.79 18.44 -15.60
N ALA A 402 -21.50 19.48 -16.37
CA ALA A 402 -22.49 20.15 -17.17
C ALA A 402 -22.95 19.09 -18.16
N ARG A 403 -24.06 18.42 -17.82
CA ARG A 403 -24.78 17.57 -18.75
C ARG A 403 -25.08 18.42 -19.97
N HIS A 404 -24.44 18.10 -21.09
CA HIS A 404 -24.82 18.55 -22.42
C HIS A 404 -25.17 17.33 -23.25
#